data_AF-A0A3D5CFL7-F1
#
_entry.id   AF-A0A3D5CFL7-F1
#
_cell.length_a   1.000
_cell.length_b   1.000
_cell.length_c   1.000
_cell.angle_alpha   90.00
_cell.angle_beta   90.00
_cell.angle_gamma   90.00
#
_symmetry.space_group_name_H-M   'P 1'
#
loop_
_entity.id
_entity.type
_entity.pdbx_description
1 polymer ?
#
loop_
_entity_poly.entity_id
_entity_poly.type
_entity_poly.pdbx_seq_one_letter_code
_entity_poly.pdbx_strand_id
1 'polypeptide(L)'
;QVDKVWDAFWSGGIANPVEVIEQITYLLFIRRLDDLQLLAEKKAARFGEEVENPVFPEGYDNDLPSRRPYRDLRWSVFTNFAPAEMFEVVSEHVFPWLRRLGAEGSSHARNMRDAR
;
A
#
# COMPACT_ATOMS: atom_id res chain seq x y z
N GLN A 1 -0.58 1.76 -17.35
CA GLN A 1 0.47 2.30 -16.45
C GLN A 1 0.73 1.43 -15.21
N VAL A 2 0.08 0.27 -15.11
CA VAL A 2 0.46 -0.80 -14.19
C VAL A 2 1.56 -1.67 -14.83
N ASP A 3 1.69 -1.62 -16.16
CA ASP A 3 2.61 -2.39 -17.01
C ASP A 3 4.09 -2.16 -16.69
N LYS A 4 4.48 -0.93 -16.36
CA LYS A 4 5.87 -0.61 -15.97
C LYS A 4 6.25 -1.14 -14.59
N VAL A 5 5.27 -1.26 -13.70
CA VAL A 5 5.47 -1.87 -12.38
C VAL A 5 5.76 -3.36 -12.60
N TRP A 6 4.99 -4.01 -13.48
CA TRP A 6 5.16 -5.42 -13.83
C TRP A 6 6.54 -5.72 -14.41
N ASP A 7 7.00 -4.98 -15.42
CA ASP A 7 8.27 -5.28 -16.10
C ASP A 7 9.49 -5.37 -15.14
N ALA A 8 9.46 -4.62 -14.02
CA ALA A 8 10.50 -4.67 -13.00
C ALA A 8 10.43 -5.93 -12.11
N PHE A 9 9.23 -6.38 -11.75
CA PHE A 9 9.06 -7.61 -10.94
C PHE A 9 9.37 -8.89 -11.74
N TRP A 10 9.09 -8.91 -13.05
CA TRP A 10 9.25 -10.10 -13.90
C TRP A 10 10.69 -10.37 -14.36
N SER A 11 11.60 -9.39 -14.30
CA SER A 11 13.00 -9.57 -14.76
C SER A 11 13.96 -10.10 -13.68
N GLY A 12 13.53 -10.17 -12.41
CA GLY A 12 14.36 -10.57 -11.27
C GLY A 12 14.50 -12.08 -11.01
N GLY A 13 13.72 -12.92 -11.70
CA GLY A 13 13.81 -14.38 -11.59
C GLY A 13 13.08 -14.97 -10.38
N ILE A 14 12.06 -15.78 -10.69
CA ILE A 14 11.35 -16.73 -9.82
C ILE A 14 10.39 -16.10 -8.80
N ALA A 15 9.09 -16.28 -9.05
CA ALA A 15 8.13 -16.56 -8.00
C ALA A 15 7.13 -17.59 -8.53
N ASN A 16 6.82 -18.60 -7.73
CA ASN A 16 5.85 -19.65 -8.05
C ASN A 16 4.50 -19.00 -8.46
N PRO A 17 3.74 -19.49 -9.47
CA PRO A 17 2.46 -18.89 -9.87
C PRO A 17 1.49 -18.56 -8.72
N VAL A 18 1.55 -19.29 -7.60
CA VAL A 18 0.76 -18.99 -6.39
C VAL A 18 1.24 -17.73 -5.67
N GLU A 19 2.54 -17.52 -5.54
CA GLU A 19 3.13 -16.29 -4.95
C GLU A 19 2.82 -15.07 -5.82
N VAL A 20 2.79 -15.23 -7.15
CA VAL A 20 2.41 -14.17 -8.09
C VAL A 20 0.94 -13.75 -7.92
N ILE A 21 0.03 -14.70 -7.70
CA ILE A 21 -1.38 -14.39 -7.41
C ILE A 21 -1.52 -13.61 -6.09
N GLU A 22 -0.74 -13.98 -5.07
CA GLU A 22 -0.69 -13.26 -3.80
C GLU A 22 -0.18 -11.82 -3.99
N GLN A 23 0.86 -11.63 -4.82
CA GLN A 23 1.39 -10.30 -5.14
C GLN A 23 0.38 -9.43 -5.89
N ILE A 24 -0.34 -9.97 -6.88
CA ILE A 24 -1.44 -9.26 -7.55
C ILE A 24 -2.50 -8.84 -6.52
N THR A 25 -2.85 -9.73 -5.60
CA THR A 25 -3.85 -9.46 -4.55
C THR A 25 -3.40 -8.33 -3.64
N TYR A 26 -2.13 -8.34 -3.18
CA TYR A 26 -1.58 -7.25 -2.39
C TYR A 26 -1.58 -5.92 -3.13
N LEU A 27 -1.20 -5.90 -4.42
CA LEU A 27 -1.21 -4.68 -5.23
C LEU A 27 -2.63 -4.09 -5.40
N LEU A 28 -3.64 -4.94 -5.60
CA LEU A 28 -5.03 -4.50 -5.64
C LEU A 28 -5.50 -3.97 -4.28
N PHE A 29 -5.06 -4.60 -3.20
CA PHE A 29 -5.43 -4.20 -1.85
C PHE A 29 -4.83 -2.85 -1.46
N ILE A 30 -3.53 -2.63 -1.69
CA ILE A 30 -2.89 -1.33 -1.41
C ILE A 30 -3.48 -0.21 -2.26
N ARG A 31 -3.83 -0.48 -3.52
CA ARG A 31 -4.52 0.50 -4.37
C ARG A 31 -5.89 0.86 -3.79
N ARG A 32 -6.65 -0.13 -3.34
CA ARG A 32 -7.96 0.10 -2.70
C ARG A 32 -7.83 0.92 -1.40
N LEU A 33 -6.81 0.63 -0.59
CA LEU A 33 -6.52 1.39 0.63
C LEU A 33 -6.19 2.86 0.33
N ASP A 34 -5.37 3.11 -0.69
CA ASP A 34 -5.02 4.47 -1.11
C ASP A 34 -6.21 5.23 -1.70
N ASP A 35 -7.09 4.56 -2.47
CA ASP A 35 -8.34 5.17 -2.95
C ASP A 35 -9.25 5.62 -1.79
N LEU A 36 -9.33 4.83 -0.71
CA LEU A 36 -10.09 5.19 0.50
C LEU A 36 -9.47 6.39 1.22
N GLN A 37 -8.14 6.42 1.35
CA GLN A 37 -7.41 7.56 1.91
C GLN A 37 -7.67 8.84 1.11
N LEU A 38 -7.57 8.77 -0.23
CA LEU A 38 -7.82 9.91 -1.11
C LEU A 38 -9.28 10.41 -1.02
N LEU A 39 -10.24 9.50 -0.86
CA LEU A 39 -11.63 9.88 -0.63
C LEU A 39 -11.81 10.63 0.70
N ALA A 40 -11.17 10.15 1.76
CA ALA A 40 -11.22 10.78 3.08
C ALA A 40 -10.54 12.16 3.06
N GLU A 41 -9.37 12.29 2.42
CA GLU A 41 -8.65 13.55 2.22
C GLU A 41 -9.49 14.58 1.43
N LYS A 42 -10.15 14.15 0.36
CA LYS A 42 -11.05 15.03 -0.42
C LYS A 42 -12.25 15.51 0.39
N LYS A 43 -12.82 14.64 1.24
CA LYS A 43 -13.91 15.00 2.14
C LYS A 43 -13.42 16.04 3.16
N ALA A 44 -12.34 15.74 3.86
CA ALA A 44 -11.70 16.62 4.85
C ALA A 44 -11.39 18.00 4.27
N ALA A 45 -10.76 18.06 3.09
CA ALA A 45 -10.44 19.32 2.40
C ALA A 45 -11.68 20.14 2.02
N ARG A 46 -12.82 19.48 1.72
CA ARG A 46 -14.08 20.16 1.39
C ARG A 46 -14.74 20.81 2.61
N PHE A 47 -14.61 20.18 3.78
CA PHE A 47 -15.24 20.66 5.02
C PHE A 47 -14.28 21.43 5.94
N GLY A 48 -12.99 21.51 5.59
CA GLY A 48 -11.97 22.16 6.41
C GLY A 48 -11.63 21.38 7.68
N GLU A 49 -11.86 20.08 7.65
CA GLU A 49 -11.66 19.17 8.79
C GLU A 49 -10.37 18.36 8.58
N GLU A 50 -9.93 17.67 9.64
CA GLU A 50 -8.86 16.67 9.54
C GLU A 50 -9.40 15.34 9.01
N VAL A 51 -8.51 14.48 8.48
CA VAL A 51 -8.91 13.14 8.06
C VAL A 51 -9.17 12.28 9.29
N GLU A 52 -10.43 11.92 9.49
CA GLU A 52 -10.82 10.98 10.54
C GLU A 52 -10.35 9.56 10.20
N ASN A 53 -9.60 8.93 11.11
CA ASN A 53 -9.10 7.56 11.01
C ASN A 53 -8.37 7.27 9.68
N PRO A 54 -7.23 7.95 9.41
CA PRO A 54 -6.49 7.77 8.17
C PRO A 54 -6.03 6.31 8.02
N VAL A 55 -6.16 5.77 6.81
CA VAL A 55 -5.72 4.41 6.46
C VAL A 55 -4.20 4.30 6.55
N PHE A 56 -3.51 5.37 6.15
CA PHE A 56 -2.07 5.52 6.28
C PHE A 56 -1.81 6.47 7.44
N PRO A 57 -1.30 5.98 8.59
CA PRO A 57 -1.02 6.83 9.72
C PRO A 57 0.16 7.76 9.44
N GLU A 58 0.31 8.80 10.27
CA GLU A 58 1.51 9.62 10.26
C GLU A 58 2.74 8.84 10.78
N GLY A 59 3.94 9.27 10.41
CA GLY A 59 5.19 8.64 10.86
C GLY A 59 5.73 7.57 9.90
N TYR A 60 6.34 6.52 10.47
CA TYR A 60 7.15 5.55 9.74
C TYR A 60 6.59 4.12 9.86
N ASP A 61 6.80 3.31 8.83
CA ASP A 61 6.25 1.97 8.70
C ASP A 61 6.81 0.93 9.69
N ASN A 62 8.02 1.19 10.22
CA ASN A 62 8.73 0.37 11.19
C ASN A 62 9.83 1.17 11.93
N ASP A 63 10.50 0.52 12.89
CA ASP A 63 11.56 1.10 13.73
C ASP A 63 13.00 0.81 13.25
N LEU A 64 13.16 0.27 12.04
CA LEU A 64 14.48 -0.06 11.47
C LEU A 64 15.15 1.18 10.84
N PRO A 65 16.48 1.19 10.67
CA PRO A 65 17.18 2.27 9.96
C PRO A 65 16.69 2.49 8.52
N SER A 66 16.19 1.44 7.87
CA SER A 66 15.63 1.49 6.52
C SER A 66 14.16 1.91 6.46
N ARG A 67 13.56 2.32 7.59
CA ARG A 67 12.14 2.73 7.66
C ARG A 67 11.79 3.78 6.61
N ARG A 68 10.56 3.70 6.12
CA ARG A 68 9.96 4.65 5.18
C ARG A 68 8.77 5.35 5.83
N PRO A 69 8.52 6.64 5.52
CA PRO A 69 7.27 7.28 5.88
C PRO A 69 6.09 6.47 5.36
N TYR A 70 5.00 6.35 6.12
CA TYR A 70 3.77 5.67 5.64
C TYR A 70 3.21 6.28 4.36
N ARG A 71 3.47 7.59 4.14
CA ARG A 71 3.16 8.28 2.89
C ARG A 71 3.79 7.60 1.67
N ASP A 72 5.00 7.08 1.80
CA ASP A 72 5.72 6.45 0.68
C ASP A 72 5.14 5.07 0.32
N LEU A 73 4.39 4.44 1.23
CA LEU A 73 3.70 3.17 0.97
C LEU A 73 2.40 3.34 0.17
N ARG A 74 1.94 4.58 -0.06
CA ARG A 74 0.71 4.86 -0.81
C ARG A 74 0.89 4.56 -2.28
N TRP A 75 -0.08 3.87 -2.87
CA TRP A 75 -0.08 3.54 -4.31
C TRP A 75 0.17 4.77 -5.18
N SER A 76 -0.58 5.86 -4.96
CA SER A 76 -0.43 7.13 -5.68
C SER A 76 0.92 7.81 -5.51
N VAL A 77 1.72 7.41 -4.52
CA VAL A 77 3.05 7.96 -4.25
C VAL A 77 4.12 7.09 -4.89
N PHE A 78 4.24 5.82 -4.49
CA PHE A 78 5.37 4.98 -4.95
C PHE A 78 5.35 4.68 -6.46
N THR A 79 4.20 4.77 -7.12
CA THR A 79 4.14 4.61 -8.59
C THR A 79 4.89 5.70 -9.35
N ASN A 80 5.28 6.79 -8.68
CA ASN A 80 6.10 7.86 -9.24
C ASN A 80 7.60 7.71 -8.93
N PHE A 81 8.00 6.69 -8.15
CA PHE A 81 9.41 6.44 -7.85
C PHE A 81 10.13 5.80 -9.04
N ALA A 82 11.46 5.84 -9.01
CA ALA A 82 12.27 5.11 -9.98
C ALA A 82 12.00 3.59 -9.86
N PRO A 83 12.10 2.79 -10.94
CA PRO A 83 11.72 1.38 -10.91
C PRO A 83 12.38 0.55 -9.80
N ALA A 84 13.67 0.78 -9.53
CA ALA A 84 14.40 0.08 -8.47
C ALA A 84 13.89 0.45 -7.07
N GLU A 85 13.63 1.73 -6.83
CA GLU A 85 13.10 2.21 -5.55
C GLU A 85 11.66 1.77 -5.33
N MET A 86 10.83 1.79 -6.38
CA MET A 86 9.47 1.28 -6.32
C MET A 86 9.45 -0.22 -5.96
N PHE A 87 10.35 -1.01 -6.56
CA PHE A 87 10.49 -2.42 -6.22
C PHE A 87 10.83 -2.61 -4.74
N GLU A 88 11.85 -1.89 -4.24
CA GLU A 88 12.23 -1.90 -2.82
C GLU A 88 11.07 -1.52 -1.90
N VAL A 89 10.35 -0.43 -2.20
CA VAL A 89 9.21 0.03 -1.39
C VAL A 89 8.12 -1.04 -1.35
N VAL A 90 7.80 -1.65 -2.48
CA VAL A 90 6.74 -2.65 -2.52
C VAL A 90 7.15 -3.95 -1.82
N SER A 91 8.37 -4.45 -2.08
CA SER A 91 8.83 -5.73 -1.54
C SER A 91 9.14 -5.66 -0.05
N GLU A 92 9.85 -4.62 0.40
CA GLU A 92 10.38 -4.51 1.75
C GLU A 92 9.46 -3.75 2.72
N HIS A 93 8.54 -2.93 2.21
CA HIS A 93 7.68 -2.10 3.06
C HIS A 93 6.18 -2.40 2.89
N VAL A 94 5.65 -2.35 1.66
CA VAL A 94 4.21 -2.53 1.42
C VAL A 94 3.77 -3.95 1.77
N PHE A 95 4.43 -5.00 1.25
CA PHE A 95 3.98 -6.37 1.54
C PHE A 95 4.08 -6.76 3.01
N PRO A 96 5.16 -6.45 3.75
CA PRO A 96 5.19 -6.69 5.19
C PRO A 96 4.09 -5.93 5.95
N TRP A 97 3.83 -4.68 5.57
CA TRP A 97 2.77 -3.88 6.20
C TRP A 97 1.37 -4.45 5.96
N LEU A 98 1.04 -4.83 4.72
CA LEU A 98 -0.25 -5.46 4.39
C LEU A 98 -0.44 -6.80 5.11
N ARG A 99 0.63 -7.59 5.24
CA ARG A 99 0.60 -8.84 6.00
C ARG A 99 0.27 -8.61 7.48
N ARG A 100 0.87 -7.58 8.10
CA ARG A 100 0.54 -7.17 9.48
C ARG A 100 -0.93 -6.74 9.60
N LEU A 101 -1.41 -5.88 8.69
CA LEU A 101 -2.81 -5.44 8.66
C LEU A 101 -3.81 -6.60 8.55
N GLY A 102 -3.49 -7.60 7.73
CA GLY A 102 -4.29 -8.81 7.53
C GLY A 102 -4.25 -9.77 8.72
N ALA A 103 -3.08 -9.95 9.34
CA ALA A 103 -2.88 -10.83 10.50
C ALA A 103 -3.51 -10.28 11.79
N GLU A 104 -3.43 -8.97 12.00
CA GLU A 104 -3.98 -8.31 13.20
C GLU A 104 -5.51 -8.15 13.14
N GLY A 105 -6.15 -8.52 12.02
CA GLY A 105 -7.58 -8.32 11.84
C GLY A 105 -8.01 -6.88 12.08
N SER A 106 -7.12 -5.93 11.75
CA SER A 106 -7.22 -4.51 12.12
C SER A 106 -8.61 -3.94 11.83
N SER A 107 -9.03 -2.93 12.59
CA SER A 107 -10.34 -2.27 12.45
C SER A 107 -10.67 -1.89 10.99
N HIS A 108 -9.66 -1.55 10.19
CA HIS A 108 -9.78 -1.29 8.75
C HIS A 108 -10.12 -2.54 7.93
N ALA A 109 -9.54 -3.71 8.23
CA ALA A 109 -9.90 -4.99 7.61
C ALA A 109 -11.34 -5.43 7.95
N ARG A 110 -11.84 -5.09 9.15
CA ARG A 110 -13.27 -5.26 9.51
C ARG A 110 -14.18 -4.31 8.71
N ASN A 111 -13.86 -3.01 8.66
CA ASN A 111 -14.65 -2.04 7.90
C ASN A 111 -14.67 -2.30 6.38
N MET A 112 -13.65 -2.96 5.82
CA MET A 112 -13.63 -3.37 4.42
C MET A 112 -14.46 -4.62 4.11
N ARG A 113 -14.78 -5.47 5.11
CA ARG A 113 -15.66 -6.64 4.92
C ARG A 113 -17.13 -6.25 4.81
N ASP A 114 -17.54 -5.13 5.43
CA ASP A 114 -18.92 -4.65 5.42
C ASP A 114 -19.27 -3.76 4.20
N ALA A 115 -18.32 -3.51 3.30
CA ALA A 115 -18.52 -2.68 2.10
C ALA A 115 -18.86 -3.49 0.83
N ARG A 116 -19.42 -4.70 0.98
CA ARG A 116 -19.81 -5.57 -0.14
C ARG A 116 -21.32 -5.77 -0.22
#